data_AF-A0A2T8HZD5-F1
#
_entry.id   AF-A0A2T8HZD5-F1
#
_cell.length_a   1.000
_cell.length_b   1.000
_cell.length_c   1.000
_cell.angle_alpha   90.00
_cell.angle_beta   90.00
_cell.angle_gamma   90.00
#
_symmetry.space_group_name_H-M   'P 1'
#
loop_
_entity.id
_entity.type
_entity.pdbx_description
1 polymer ?
#
loop_
_entity_poly.entity_id
_entity_poly.type
_entity_poly.pdbx_seq_one_letter_code
_entity_poly.pdbx_strand_id
1 'polypeptide(L)'
;MALATLIPLAGCVGTGGVTEEGYLTELPEGLADSAAPGQNLTTIRILPEDGCYWYEHVGPVETTILPLRTRDNRPICSRAQGEEAAA
;
A
#
# COMPACT_ATOMS: atom_id res chain seq x y z
N MET A 1 -3.27 10.71 46.41
CA MET A 1 -3.54 10.86 44.97
C MET A 1 -2.66 9.87 44.23
N ALA A 2 -3.24 8.77 43.73
CA ALA A 2 -2.53 7.82 42.89
C ALA A 2 -2.61 8.32 41.44
N LEU A 3 -1.48 8.70 40.85
CA LEU A 3 -1.40 9.01 39.42
C LEU A 3 -1.34 7.68 38.67
N ALA A 4 -2.45 7.31 38.01
CA ALA A 4 -2.48 6.23 37.05
C ALA A 4 -1.79 6.71 35.76
N THR A 5 -0.55 6.28 35.53
CA THR A 5 0.16 6.49 34.28
C THR A 5 -0.40 5.56 33.22
N LEU A 6 -1.17 6.12 32.28
CA LEU A 6 -1.65 5.43 31.10
C LEU A 6 -0.51 5.38 30.06
N ILE A 7 -0.02 4.19 29.74
CA ILE A 7 1.01 3.96 28.73
C ILE A 7 0.32 3.87 27.36
N PRO A 8 0.56 4.80 26.42
CA PRO A 8 0.11 4.61 25.05
C PRO A 8 0.96 3.53 24.37
N LEU A 9 0.32 2.53 23.76
CA LEU A 9 1.02 1.55 22.92
C LEU A 9 1.33 2.21 21.57
N ALA A 10 2.61 2.48 21.31
CA ALA A 10 3.08 2.83 19.98
C ALA A 10 3.33 1.53 19.20
N GLY A 11 2.43 1.19 18.28
CA GLY A 11 2.64 0.13 17.31
C GLY A 11 3.50 0.66 16.15
N CYS A 12 4.76 0.25 16.08
CA CYS A 12 5.58 0.53 14.91
C CYS A 12 5.19 -0.46 13.81
N VAL A 13 4.53 0.02 12.75
CA VAL A 13 4.32 -0.78 11.54
C VAL A 13 5.65 -0.84 10.80
N GLY A 14 6.20 -2.04 10.62
CA GLY A 14 7.36 -2.24 9.78
C GLY A 14 6.98 -1.89 8.35
N THR A 15 7.52 -0.81 7.81
CA THR A 15 7.58 -0.64 6.37
C THR A 15 8.51 -1.73 5.87
N GLY A 16 7.95 -2.75 5.23
CA GLY A 16 8.73 -3.73 4.49
C GLY A 16 9.77 -3.04 3.62
N GLY A 17 10.92 -3.70 3.41
CA GLY A 17 12.01 -3.11 2.65
C GLY A 17 11.56 -2.60 1.26
N VAL A 18 12.31 -1.66 0.70
CA VAL A 18 12.13 -1.21 -0.68
C VAL A 18 13.39 -1.51 -1.50
N THR A 19 13.21 -1.88 -2.77
CA THR A 19 14.31 -2.04 -3.71
C THR A 19 14.89 -0.67 -4.11
N GLU A 20 16.05 -0.67 -4.78
CA GLU A 20 16.66 0.57 -5.28
C GLU A 20 15.76 1.30 -6.31
N GLU A 21 14.94 0.53 -7.04
CA GLU A 21 13.96 1.05 -7.98
C GLU A 21 12.73 1.63 -7.27
N GLY A 22 12.51 1.31 -5.99
CA GLY A 22 11.37 1.78 -5.18
C GLY A 22 10.20 0.81 -5.10
N TYR A 23 10.40 -0.48 -5.36
CA TYR A 23 9.36 -1.50 -5.19
C TYR A 23 9.42 -2.13 -3.79
N LEU A 24 8.28 -2.57 -3.25
CA LEU A 24 8.22 -3.28 -1.99
C LEU A 24 8.90 -4.65 -2.13
N THR A 25 9.85 -4.95 -1.24
CA THR A 25 10.50 -6.28 -1.17
C THR A 25 9.58 -7.32 -0.57
N GLU A 26 8.63 -6.88 0.26
CA GLU A 26 7.63 -7.72 0.92
C GLU A 26 6.27 -7.03 0.88
N LEU A 27 5.22 -7.81 0.62
CA LEU A 27 3.86 -7.27 0.57
C LEU A 27 3.29 -7.16 1.99
N PRO A 28 2.62 -6.04 2.32
CA PRO A 28 1.83 -5.92 3.53
C PRO A 28 0.81 -7.06 3.66
N GLU A 29 0.55 -7.47 4.90
CA GLU A 29 -0.44 -8.49 5.21
C GLU A 29 -1.81 -8.12 4.61
N GLY A 30 -2.45 -9.10 3.95
CA GLY A 30 -3.78 -8.94 3.34
C GLY A 30 -3.82 -8.11 2.06
N LEU A 31 -2.70 -7.54 1.59
CA LEU A 31 -2.68 -6.77 0.34
C LEU A 31 -3.00 -7.66 -0.87
N ALA A 32 -2.39 -8.85 -0.92
CA ALA A 32 -2.62 -9.82 -1.99
C ALA A 32 -4.06 -10.32 -2.03
N ASP A 33 -4.68 -10.55 -0.86
CA ASP A 33 -6.08 -10.98 -0.74
C ASP A 33 -7.07 -9.88 -1.14
N SER A 34 -6.69 -8.61 -0.92
CA SER A 34 -7.51 -7.45 -1.26
C SER A 34 -7.46 -7.10 -2.75
N ALA A 35 -6.36 -7.40 -3.43
CA ALA A 35 -6.16 -7.08 -4.83
C ALA A 35 -7.09 -7.89 -5.76
N ALA A 36 -7.61 -7.21 -6.78
CA ALA A 36 -8.30 -7.89 -7.88
C ALA A 36 -7.33 -8.83 -8.62
N PRO A 37 -7.81 -9.97 -9.15
CA PRO A 37 -6.98 -10.91 -9.91
C PRO A 37 -6.33 -10.27 -11.14
N GLY A 38 -5.14 -10.75 -11.52
CA GLY A 38 -4.45 -10.37 -12.76
C GLY A 38 -3.60 -9.10 -12.66
N GLN A 39 -3.51 -8.47 -11.49
CA GLN A 39 -2.60 -7.36 -11.23
C GLN A 39 -1.23 -7.88 -10.80
N ASN A 40 -0.16 -7.15 -11.15
CA ASN A 40 1.20 -7.57 -10.83
C ASN A 40 1.52 -7.25 -9.36
N LEU A 41 1.69 -8.28 -8.53
CA LEU A 41 2.02 -8.11 -7.12
C LEU A 41 3.53 -8.14 -6.83
N THR A 42 4.39 -8.27 -7.85
CA THR A 42 5.85 -8.30 -7.66
C THR A 42 6.50 -6.92 -7.86
N THR A 43 5.77 -5.97 -8.45
CA THR A 43 6.25 -4.61 -8.75
C THR A 43 5.42 -3.55 -8.02
N ILE A 44 5.05 -3.83 -6.78
CA ILE A 44 4.24 -2.91 -5.97
C ILE A 44 5.10 -1.75 -5.46
N ARG A 45 4.59 -0.54 -5.58
CA ARG A 45 5.13 0.67 -4.93
C ARG A 45 4.01 1.53 -4.39
N ILE A 46 4.36 2.45 -3.49
CA ILE A 46 3.44 3.49 -3.01
C ILE A 46 3.79 4.78 -3.75
N LEU A 47 2.82 5.37 -4.44
CA LEU A 47 3.03 6.68 -5.05
C LEU A 47 2.83 7.78 -4.00
N PRO A 48 3.76 8.72 -3.84
CA PRO A 48 3.64 9.79 -2.84
C PRO A 48 2.52 10.79 -3.18
N GLU A 49 2.08 10.86 -4.43
CA GLU A 49 1.02 11.78 -4.87
C GLU A 49 -0.35 11.43 -4.26
N ASP A 50 -0.65 10.15 -4.07
CA ASP A 50 -1.94 9.66 -3.55
C ASP A 50 -1.81 8.71 -2.35
N GLY A 51 -0.59 8.27 -2.01
CA GLY A 51 -0.34 7.30 -0.94
C GLY A 51 -0.88 5.90 -1.21
N CYS A 52 -1.26 5.61 -2.46
CA CYS A 52 -1.88 4.35 -2.85
C CYS A 52 -0.87 3.37 -3.43
N TYR A 53 -1.24 2.09 -3.45
CA TYR A 53 -0.42 1.05 -4.07
C TYR A 53 -0.60 1.10 -5.58
N TRP A 54 0.51 1.04 -6.30
CA TRP A 54 0.57 0.99 -7.75
C TRP A 54 1.49 -0.14 -8.20
N TYR A 55 1.24 -0.67 -9.39
CA TYR A 55 2.03 -1.75 -9.97
C TYR A 55 2.45 -1.45 -11.40
N GLU A 56 3.50 -2.12 -11.84
CA GLU A 56 3.97 -2.04 -13.22
C GLU A 56 3.18 -2.99 -14.13
N HIS A 57 2.48 -2.43 -15.10
CA HIS A 57 1.80 -3.14 -16.18
C HIS A 57 2.64 -3.09 -17.46
N VAL A 58 3.15 -4.25 -17.87
CA VAL A 58 3.90 -4.40 -19.12
C VAL A 58 2.93 -4.76 -20.24
N GLY A 59 2.62 -3.79 -21.09
CA GLY A 59 1.78 -3.97 -22.27
C GLY A 59 2.58 -4.19 -23.56
N PRO A 60 1.92 -4.54 -24.69
CA PRO A 60 2.60 -4.72 -25.98
C PRO A 60 3.23 -3.45 -26.56
N VAL A 61 2.70 -2.29 -26.16
CA VAL A 61 3.08 -0.99 -26.70
C VAL A 61 4.00 -0.27 -25.72
N GLU A 62 3.64 -0.26 -24.43
CA GLU A 62 4.34 0.49 -23.39
C GLU A 62 4.26 -0.22 -22.03
N THR A 63 5.22 0.10 -21.18
CA THR A 63 5.17 -0.19 -19.75
C THR A 63 4.58 1.03 -19.04
N THR A 64 3.54 0.80 -18.22
CA THR A 64 2.86 1.87 -17.50
C THR A 64 2.63 1.47 -16.04
N ILE A 65 2.53 2.47 -15.17
CA ILE A 65 2.24 2.26 -13.75
C ILE A 65 0.73 2.43 -13.58
N LEU A 66 0.06 1.41 -13.06
CA LEU A 66 -1.39 1.39 -12.85
C LEU A 66 -1.74 1.27 -11.36
N PRO A 67 -2.87 1.85 -10.92
CA PRO A 67 -3.26 1.76 -9.52
C PRO A 67 -3.66 0.32 -9.20
N LEU A 68 -3.21 -0.17 -8.05
CA LEU A 68 -3.65 -1.45 -7.53
C LEU A 68 -5.07 -1.30 -6.98
N ARG A 69 -5.99 -2.12 -7.48
CA ARG A 69 -7.41 -2.02 -7.16
C ARG A 69 -7.97 -3.28 -6.53
N THR A 70 -9.01 -3.09 -5.74
CA THR A 70 -9.87 -4.16 -5.24
C THR A 70 -10.76 -4.72 -6.34
N ARG A 71 -11.43 -5.85 -6.05
CA ARG A 71 -12.47 -6.42 -6.94
C ARG A 71 -13.60 -5.45 -7.27
N ASP A 72 -13.90 -4.52 -6.37
CA ASP A 72 -14.91 -3.47 -6.55
C ASP A 72 -14.36 -2.24 -7.28
N ASN A 73 -13.18 -2.34 -7.90
CA ASN A 73 -12.52 -1.27 -8.64
C ASN A 73 -12.14 -0.03 -7.78
N ARG A 74 -12.05 -0.19 -6.45
CA ARG A 74 -11.56 0.85 -5.53
C ARG A 74 -10.03 0.79 -5.42
N PRO A 75 -9.31 1.93 -5.36
CA PRO A 75 -7.87 1.93 -5.10
C PRO A 75 -7.57 1.34 -3.72
N ILE A 76 -6.44 0.66 -3.59
CA ILE A 76 -5.93 0.18 -2.31
C ILE A 76 -4.85 1.15 -1.87
N CYS A 77 -4.98 1.72 -0.67
CA CYS A 77 -4.06 2.75 -0.20
C CYS A 77 -3.41 2.39 1.13
N SER A 78 -2.19 2.89 1.32
CA SER A 78 -1.48 2.72 2.58
C SER A 78 -2.13 3.60 3.65
N ARG A 79 -2.12 3.11 4.89
CA ARG A 79 -2.75 3.80 6.04
C ARG A 79 -2.15 5.18 6.34
N ALA A 80 -1.05 5.55 5.69
CA ALA A 80 -0.44 6.86 5.83
C ALA A 80 -1.29 8.00 5.20
N GLN A 81 -2.20 7.70 4.26
CA GLN A 81 -2.94 8.74 3.51
C GLN A 81 -4.43 8.40 3.23
N GLY A 82 -4.88 7.16 3.50
CA GLY A 82 -6.23 6.69 3.15
C GLY A 82 -7.40 7.20 4.01
N GLU A 83 -7.16 8.08 4.99
CA GLU A 83 -8.20 8.59 5.89
C GLU A 83 -8.90 9.86 5.36
N GLU A 84 -8.30 10.58 4.40
CA GLU A 84 -8.86 11.84 3.85
C GLU A 84 -9.87 11.62 2.69
N ALA A 85 -10.00 10.39 2.16
CA ALA A 85 -10.95 10.07 1.08
C ALA A 85 -12.34 9.62 1.60
N ALA A 86 -12.54 9.62 2.91
CA ALA A 86 -13.80 9.23 3.56
C ALA A 86 -14.31 10.36 4.49
N ALA A 87 -14.57 11.54 3.92
CA ALA A 87 -15.31 12.62 4.56
C ALA A 87 -16.51 13.04 3.70
#